data_AF-A0A938FGX8-F1
#
_entry.id   AF-A0A938FGX8-F1
#
_cell.length_a   1.000
_cell.length_b   1.000
_cell.length_c   1.000
_cell.angle_alpha   90.00
_cell.angle_beta   90.00
_cell.angle_gamma   90.00
#
_symmetry.space_group_name_H-M   'P 1'
#
loop_
_entity.id
_entity.type
_entity.pdbx_description
1 polymer ?
#
loop_
_entity_poly.entity_id
_entity_poly.type
_entity_poly.pdbx_seq_one_letter_code
_entity_poly.pdbx_strand_id
1 'polypeptide(L)'
;MTRAEALALLGLVEGFDALDLRKARRQALQDSHPDHGGSRQAIEAVERAVEVLRMVAQTRNAEVLRVRRGTDRPSFVVSAMPAETFELLLAAAAELGDVAEDDPPYRLEVQMHEPRDTWVVLEVVPDAGASTVSMVVESRTPFDLDSIRDVWVAVLNASQRP
;
A
#
# COMPACT_ATOMS: atom_id res chain seq x y z
N MET A 1 -6.22 -29.43 -22.52
CA MET A 1 -6.01 -29.82 -21.11
C MET A 1 -6.78 -28.85 -20.25
N THR A 2 -7.58 -29.38 -19.33
CA THR A 2 -8.39 -28.59 -18.40
C THR A 2 -7.56 -28.19 -17.17
N ARG A 3 -8.08 -27.26 -16.37
CA ARG A 3 -7.44 -26.84 -15.09
C ARG A 3 -7.30 -28.01 -14.11
N ALA A 4 -8.35 -28.83 -13.98
CA ALA A 4 -8.34 -29.99 -13.09
C ALA A 4 -7.29 -31.03 -13.52
N GLU A 5 -7.17 -31.28 -14.82
CA GLU A 5 -6.11 -32.14 -15.38
C GLU A 5 -4.72 -31.58 -15.11
N ALA A 6 -4.52 -30.27 -15.28
CA ALA A 6 -3.24 -29.62 -15.03
C ALA A 6 -2.82 -29.67 -13.55
N LEU A 7 -3.77 -29.48 -12.62
CA LEU A 7 -3.55 -29.64 -11.19
C LEU A 7 -3.14 -31.07 -10.83
N ALA A 8 -3.89 -32.06 -11.33
CA ALA A 8 -3.60 -33.46 -11.09
C ALA A 8 -2.22 -33.86 -11.66
N LEU A 9 -1.88 -33.40 -12.86
CA LEU A 9 -0.60 -33.70 -13.52
C LEU A 9 0.60 -33.11 -12.76
N LEU A 10 0.45 -31.93 -12.17
CA LEU A 10 1.50 -31.27 -11.39
C LEU A 10 1.45 -31.61 -9.90
N GLY A 11 0.52 -32.46 -9.45
CA GLY A 11 0.35 -32.80 -8.03
C GLY A 11 -0.03 -31.61 -7.16
N LEU A 12 -0.69 -30.60 -7.73
CA LEU A 12 -1.12 -29.39 -7.06
C LEU A 12 -2.58 -29.48 -6.65
N VAL A 13 -2.92 -28.80 -5.57
CA VAL A 13 -4.31 -28.60 -5.12
C VAL A 13 -4.75 -27.17 -5.37
N GLU A 14 -6.06 -26.97 -5.45
CA GLU A 14 -6.65 -25.63 -5.42
C GLU A 14 -6.16 -24.88 -4.18
N GLY A 15 -5.65 -23.66 -4.35
CA GLY A 15 -4.96 -22.98 -3.25
C GLY A 15 -3.53 -22.57 -3.58
N PHE A 16 -2.87 -23.27 -4.51
CA PHE A 16 -1.45 -23.10 -4.81
C PHE A 16 -1.06 -21.65 -5.15
N ASP A 17 0.15 -21.27 -4.75
CA ASP A 17 0.77 -20.00 -5.09
C ASP A 17 1.79 -20.13 -6.24
N ALA A 18 2.40 -19.01 -6.63
CA ALA A 18 3.42 -19.01 -7.69
C ALA A 18 4.72 -19.74 -7.30
N LEU A 19 5.00 -19.93 -6.02
CA LEU A 19 6.14 -20.73 -5.55
C LEU A 19 5.84 -22.22 -5.70
N ASP A 20 4.64 -22.66 -5.34
CA ASP A 20 4.16 -24.04 -5.48
C ASP A 20 4.18 -24.47 -6.95
N LEU A 21 3.68 -23.63 -7.86
CA LEU A 21 3.71 -23.91 -9.30
C LEU A 21 5.15 -24.08 -9.83
N ARG A 22 6.09 -23.25 -9.36
CA ARG A 22 7.51 -23.34 -9.76
C ARG A 22 8.17 -24.60 -9.22
N LYS A 23 7.89 -24.99 -7.98
CA LYS A 23 8.39 -26.23 -7.37
C LYS A 23 7.84 -27.45 -8.11
N ALA A 24 6.53 -27.50 -8.33
CA ALA A 24 5.85 -28.60 -9.02
C ALA A 24 6.35 -28.76 -10.46
N ARG A 25 6.52 -27.66 -11.21
CA ARG A 25 7.12 -27.71 -12.56
C ARG A 25 8.51 -28.33 -12.54
N ARG A 26 9.36 -27.91 -11.60
CA ARG A 26 10.74 -28.41 -11.50
C ARG A 26 10.76 -29.90 -11.25
N GLN A 27 9.93 -30.38 -10.33
CA GLN A 27 9.83 -31.80 -10.01
C GLN A 27 9.31 -32.59 -11.21
N ALA A 28 8.20 -32.16 -11.82
CA ALA A 28 7.60 -32.85 -12.96
C ALA A 28 8.51 -32.92 -14.19
N LEU A 29 9.34 -31.89 -14.42
CA LEU A 29 10.34 -31.92 -15.50
C LEU A 29 11.51 -32.86 -15.20
N GLN A 30 11.94 -32.98 -13.94
CA GLN A 30 12.95 -33.96 -13.53
C GLN A 30 12.44 -35.40 -13.75
N ASP A 31 11.20 -35.66 -13.36
CA ASP A 31 10.58 -36.99 -13.49
C ASP A 31 10.27 -37.35 -14.97
N SER A 32 10.12 -36.34 -15.83
CA SER A 32 9.85 -36.52 -17.27
C SER A 32 11.11 -36.58 -18.14
N HIS A 33 12.32 -36.58 -17.56
CA HIS A 33 13.56 -36.57 -18.32
C HIS A 33 13.79 -37.92 -19.05
N PRO A 34 14.25 -37.91 -20.33
CA PRO A 34 14.50 -39.15 -21.10
C PRO A 34 15.44 -40.14 -20.41
N ASP A 35 16.42 -39.63 -19.67
CA ASP A 35 17.40 -40.44 -18.93
C ASP A 35 16.79 -41.21 -17.74
N HIS A 36 15.53 -40.92 -17.37
CA HIS A 36 14.76 -41.62 -16.34
C HIS A 36 13.53 -42.35 -16.89
N GLY A 37 13.46 -42.57 -18.20
CA GLY A 37 12.31 -43.22 -18.87
C GLY A 37 11.20 -42.26 -19.29
N GLY A 38 11.45 -40.95 -19.23
CA GLY A 38 10.53 -39.92 -19.69
C GLY A 38 10.50 -39.77 -21.22
N SER A 39 9.57 -38.95 -21.72
CA SER A 39 9.41 -38.70 -23.16
C SER A 39 9.24 -37.21 -23.45
N ARG A 40 9.58 -36.81 -24.67
CA ARG A 40 9.32 -35.43 -25.14
C ARG A 40 7.84 -35.05 -25.02
N GLN A 41 6.95 -36.01 -25.22
CA GLN A 41 5.51 -35.83 -25.05
C GLN A 41 5.11 -35.57 -23.58
N ALA A 42 5.81 -36.17 -22.61
CA ALA A 42 5.62 -35.90 -21.20
C ALA A 42 6.08 -34.48 -20.83
N ILE A 43 7.23 -34.04 -21.34
CA ILE A 43 7.72 -32.66 -21.16
C ILE A 43 6.71 -31.64 -21.73
N GLU A 44 6.18 -31.89 -22.93
CA GLU A 44 5.16 -31.03 -23.55
C GLU A 44 3.83 -31.03 -22.78
N ALA A 45 3.48 -32.11 -22.09
CA ALA A 45 2.32 -32.15 -21.21
C ALA A 45 2.53 -31.29 -19.95
N VAL A 46 3.73 -31.35 -19.34
CA VAL A 46 4.11 -30.52 -18.19
C VAL A 46 4.07 -29.03 -18.55
N GLU A 47 4.67 -28.61 -19.67
CA GLU A 47 4.68 -27.19 -20.05
C GLU A 47 3.28 -26.66 -20.35
N ARG A 48 2.42 -27.47 -21.00
CA ARG A 48 1.01 -27.08 -21.19
C ARG A 48 0.27 -26.93 -19.86
N ALA A 49 0.60 -27.73 -18.84
CA ALA A 49 -0.07 -27.69 -17.55
C ALA A 49 0.32 -26.43 -16.79
N VAL A 50 1.61 -26.10 -16.84
CA VAL A 50 2.14 -24.86 -16.31
C VAL A 50 1.47 -23.66 -16.95
N GLU A 51 1.27 -23.64 -18.27
CA GLU A 51 0.63 -22.52 -18.97
C GLU A 51 -0.81 -22.31 -18.50
N VAL A 52 -1.60 -23.39 -18.38
CA VAL A 52 -2.99 -23.33 -17.88
C VAL A 52 -3.05 -22.79 -16.45
N LEU A 53 -2.11 -23.17 -15.59
CA LEU A 53 -2.10 -22.79 -14.19
C LEU A 53 -1.41 -21.44 -13.90
N ARG A 54 -0.53 -20.97 -14.79
CA ARG A 54 0.23 -19.73 -14.63
C ARG A 54 -0.68 -18.51 -14.53
N MET A 55 -1.72 -18.44 -15.37
CA MET A 55 -2.68 -17.33 -15.33
C MET A 55 -3.41 -17.24 -13.99
N VAL A 56 -3.73 -18.38 -13.36
CA VAL A 56 -4.40 -18.45 -12.05
C VAL A 56 -3.46 -18.06 -10.91
N ALA A 57 -2.21 -18.51 -10.96
CA ALA A 57 -1.20 -18.18 -9.95
C ALA A 57 -0.84 -16.70 -9.95
N GLN A 58 -0.80 -16.06 -11.12
CA GLN A 58 -0.52 -14.63 -11.26
C GLN A 58 -1.59 -13.76 -10.60
N THR A 59 -2.87 -14.13 -10.71
CA THR A 59 -3.97 -13.41 -10.04
C THR A 59 -3.91 -13.54 -8.50
N ARG A 60 -3.23 -14.55 -7.96
CA ARG A 60 -3.13 -14.81 -6.51
C ARG A 60 -1.88 -14.29 -5.83
N ASN A 61 -0.88 -13.85 -6.59
CA ASN A 61 0.21 -13.09 -5.99
C ASN A 61 -0.35 -11.74 -5.56
N ALA A 62 -0.57 -11.56 -4.26
CA ALA A 62 -0.78 -10.23 -3.69
C ALA A 62 0.39 -9.36 -4.11
N GLU A 63 0.11 -8.28 -4.85
CA GLU A 63 1.13 -7.32 -5.22
C GLU A 63 1.60 -6.62 -3.95
N VAL A 64 2.84 -6.87 -3.53
CA VAL A 64 3.46 -6.13 -2.41
C VAL A 64 3.82 -4.75 -2.93
N LEU A 65 2.88 -3.81 -2.81
CA LEU A 65 3.09 -2.42 -3.19
C LEU A 65 4.03 -1.75 -2.18
N ARG A 66 5.07 -1.08 -2.69
CA ARG A 66 5.98 -0.31 -1.85
C ARG A 66 5.29 0.98 -1.39
N VAL A 67 5.07 1.10 -0.09
CA VAL A 67 4.66 2.37 0.54
C VAL A 67 5.91 3.15 0.94
N ARG A 68 5.92 4.44 0.63
CA ARG A 68 6.95 5.39 1.07
C ARG A 68 6.42 6.13 2.29
N ARG A 69 7.27 6.35 3.29
CA ARG A 69 6.90 7.03 4.53
C ARG A 69 7.89 8.16 4.83
N GLY A 70 7.35 9.29 5.26
CA GLY A 70 8.06 10.48 5.72
C GLY A 70 7.51 10.89 7.08
N THR A 71 8.34 11.51 7.91
CA THR A 71 7.95 11.92 9.26
C THR A 71 8.66 13.22 9.60
N ASP A 72 7.90 14.15 10.15
CA ASP A 72 8.32 15.52 10.44
C ASP A 72 7.80 15.92 11.81
N ARG A 73 8.72 15.94 12.80
CA ARG A 73 8.42 16.07 14.22
C ARG A 73 9.45 16.98 14.91
N PRO A 74 9.06 18.19 15.37
CA PRO A 74 7.80 18.87 15.07
C PRO A 74 7.75 19.34 13.60
N SER A 75 6.54 19.47 13.07
CA SER A 75 6.31 19.94 11.70
C SER A 75 6.11 21.45 11.63
N PHE A 76 5.16 21.97 12.41
CA PHE A 76 4.86 23.39 12.55
C PHE A 76 4.15 23.66 13.89
N VAL A 77 3.97 24.94 14.23
CA VAL A 77 3.31 25.39 15.46
C VAL A 77 2.11 26.25 15.08
N VAL A 78 1.00 26.04 15.79
CA VAL A 78 -0.22 26.85 15.70
C VAL A 78 -0.37 27.62 17.01
N SER A 79 -0.50 28.94 16.93
CA SER A 79 -0.67 29.83 18.09
C SER A 79 -2.10 29.79 18.65
N ALA A 80 -2.59 28.59 18.93
CA ALA A 80 -3.93 28.32 19.45
C ALA A 80 -3.91 27.10 20.38
N MET A 81 -4.93 26.97 21.24
CA MET A 81 -5.07 25.82 22.13
C MET A 81 -5.36 24.53 21.33
N PRO A 82 -5.09 23.33 21.85
CA PRO A 82 -5.24 22.08 21.10
C PRO A 82 -6.62 21.88 20.47
N ALA A 83 -7.70 22.20 21.20
CA ALA A 83 -9.06 22.10 20.65
C ALA A 83 -9.27 23.04 19.46
N GLU A 84 -8.83 24.30 19.56
CA GLU A 84 -8.96 25.27 18.46
C GLU A 84 -8.05 24.93 17.28
N THR A 85 -6.83 24.45 17.56
CA THR A 85 -5.92 23.94 16.54
C THR A 85 -6.54 22.75 15.80
N PHE A 86 -7.18 21.83 16.52
CA PHE A 86 -7.86 20.69 15.92
C PHE A 86 -8.98 21.12 14.97
N GLU A 87 -9.83 22.07 15.36
CA GLU A 87 -10.88 22.60 14.48
C GLU A 87 -10.31 23.26 13.22
N LEU A 88 -9.20 24.01 13.35
CA LEU A 88 -8.51 24.58 12.20
C LEU A 88 -7.93 23.50 11.27
N LEU A 89 -7.36 22.43 11.84
CA LEU A 89 -6.88 21.28 11.07
C LEU A 89 -8.03 20.54 10.38
N LEU A 90 -9.18 20.42 11.02
CA LEU A 90 -10.37 19.79 10.44
C LEU A 90 -10.90 20.61 9.26
N ALA A 91 -10.94 21.94 9.40
CA ALA A 91 -11.31 22.84 8.31
C ALA A 91 -10.32 22.73 7.13
N ALA A 92 -9.01 22.72 7.42
CA ALA A 92 -8.00 22.54 6.39
C ALA A 92 -8.08 21.16 5.73
N ALA A 93 -8.39 20.10 6.49
CA ALA A 93 -8.59 18.77 5.96
C ALA A 93 -9.75 18.74 4.95
N ALA A 94 -10.86 19.41 5.23
CA ALA A 94 -12.00 19.49 4.32
C ALA A 94 -11.67 20.15 2.97
N GLU A 95 -10.61 20.96 2.89
CA GLU A 95 -10.12 21.53 1.63
C GLU A 95 -9.09 20.63 0.92
N LEU A 96 -8.26 19.92 1.69
CA LEU A 96 -7.09 19.19 1.18
C LEU A 96 -7.34 17.71 0.91
N GLY A 97 -8.37 17.13 1.51
CA GLY A 97 -8.62 15.71 1.48
C GLY A 97 -9.91 15.27 2.14
N ASP A 98 -10.03 13.96 2.33
CA ASP A 98 -11.12 13.33 3.04
C ASP A 98 -10.61 12.85 4.41
N VAL A 99 -11.32 13.22 5.48
CA VAL A 99 -10.99 12.76 6.84
C VAL A 99 -11.37 11.28 6.96
N ALA A 100 -10.41 10.46 7.35
CA ALA A 100 -10.60 9.02 7.52
C ALA A 100 -10.74 8.60 8.98
N GLU A 101 -9.99 9.22 9.87
CA GLU A 101 -10.06 9.01 11.32
C GLU A 101 -9.84 10.36 12.02
N ASP A 102 -10.72 10.68 12.97
CA ASP A 102 -10.55 11.78 13.91
C ASP A 102 -10.53 11.25 15.35
N ASP A 103 -9.60 11.77 16.15
CA ASP A 103 -9.51 11.55 17.60
C ASP A 103 -9.21 12.90 18.27
N PRO A 104 -10.24 13.75 18.44
CA PRO A 104 -10.07 15.10 18.92
C PRO A 104 -9.59 15.15 20.38
N PRO A 105 -8.71 16.11 20.75
CA PRO A 105 -8.12 17.13 19.89
C PRO A 105 -6.73 16.74 19.35
N TYR A 106 -6.31 15.48 19.46
CA TYR A 106 -4.89 15.11 19.39
C TYR A 106 -4.46 14.44 18.10
N ARG A 107 -5.38 13.84 17.33
CA ARG A 107 -4.99 13.12 16.11
C ARG A 107 -6.04 13.26 15.01
N LEU A 108 -5.55 13.52 13.80
CA LEU A 108 -6.35 13.61 12.58
C LEU A 108 -5.65 12.84 11.46
N GLU A 109 -6.37 11.97 10.78
CA GLU A 109 -5.89 11.22 9.63
C GLU A 109 -6.70 11.58 8.38
N VAL A 110 -5.97 11.93 7.31
CA VAL A 110 -6.55 12.50 6.09
C VAL A 110 -5.98 11.79 4.87
N GLN A 111 -6.88 11.39 3.97
CA GLN A 111 -6.51 11.00 2.62
C GLN A 111 -6.51 12.24 1.72
N MET A 112 -5.34 12.65 1.25
CA MET A 112 -5.19 13.84 0.41
C MET A 112 -5.86 13.64 -0.96
N HIS A 113 -6.55 14.66 -1.47
CA HIS A 113 -7.05 14.67 -2.85
C HIS A 113 -5.89 14.74 -3.86
N GLU A 114 -4.91 15.60 -3.56
CA GLU A 114 -3.65 15.72 -4.29
C GLU A 114 -2.48 15.96 -3.31
N PRO A 115 -1.32 15.29 -3.47
CA PRO A 115 -1.07 14.22 -4.44
C PRO A 115 -1.89 12.96 -4.11
N ARG A 116 -2.47 12.32 -5.15
CA ARG A 116 -3.23 11.07 -4.99
C ARG A 116 -2.41 9.97 -4.30
N ASP A 117 -3.14 9.01 -3.70
CA ASP A 117 -2.56 7.90 -2.94
C ASP A 117 -1.66 8.35 -1.77
N THR A 118 -1.93 9.52 -1.20
CA THR A 118 -1.17 10.10 -0.08
C THR A 118 -2.04 10.22 1.16
N TRP A 119 -1.54 9.68 2.26
CA TRP A 119 -2.12 9.71 3.59
C TRP A 119 -1.30 10.61 4.49
N VAL A 120 -1.97 11.46 5.26
CA VAL A 120 -1.35 12.37 6.21
C VAL A 120 -1.96 12.12 7.59
N VAL A 121 -1.11 11.84 8.57
CA VAL A 121 -1.49 11.81 9.99
C VAL A 121 -0.89 13.04 10.67
N LEU A 122 -1.75 13.80 11.32
CA LEU A 122 -1.40 14.96 12.12
C LEU A 122 -1.60 14.64 13.59
N GLU A 123 -0.55 14.87 14.39
CA GLU A 123 -0.58 14.72 15.85
C GLU A 123 -0.40 16.10 16.50
N VAL A 124 -1.34 16.49 17.35
CA VAL A 124 -1.33 17.77 18.07
C VAL A 124 -0.83 17.55 19.48
N VAL A 125 0.20 18.29 19.87
CA VAL A 125 0.76 18.27 21.23
C VAL A 125 0.59 19.66 21.84
N PRO A 126 0.05 19.78 23.07
CA PRO A 126 -0.03 21.06 23.77
C PRO A 126 1.36 21.63 24.02
N ASP A 127 1.54 22.91 23.71
CA ASP A 127 2.70 23.71 24.10
C ASP A 127 2.20 24.94 24.88
N ALA A 128 3.08 25.62 25.63
CA ALA A 128 2.70 26.70 26.56
C ALA A 128 1.94 27.86 25.88
N GLY A 129 0.60 27.74 25.80
CA GLY A 129 -0.28 28.68 25.11
C GLY A 129 -0.37 28.49 23.58
N ALA A 130 0.12 27.38 23.05
CA ALA A 130 0.13 27.05 21.63
C ALA A 130 -0.05 25.54 21.42
N SER A 131 -0.03 25.09 20.16
CA SER A 131 -0.06 23.68 19.81
C SER A 131 1.04 23.36 18.80
N THR A 132 1.84 22.36 19.10
CA THR A 132 2.82 21.82 18.17
C THR A 132 2.18 20.71 17.36
N VAL A 133 2.29 20.75 16.03
CA VAL A 133 1.78 19.72 15.13
C VAL A 133 2.94 18.90 14.58
N SER A 134 2.79 17.58 14.64
CA SER A 134 3.68 16.59 14.03
C SER A 134 2.99 15.94 12.85
N MET A 135 3.74 15.68 11.77
CA MET A 135 3.19 15.13 10.53
C MET A 135 3.86 13.80 10.17
N VAL A 136 3.06 12.80 9.82
CA VAL A 136 3.50 11.58 9.16
C VAL A 136 2.81 11.50 7.81
N VAL A 137 3.59 11.25 6.76
CA VAL A 137 3.07 11.09 5.40
C VAL A 137 3.38 9.69 4.90
N GLU A 138 2.38 9.02 4.35
CA GLU A 138 2.55 7.76 3.63
C GLU A 138 2.02 7.89 2.21
N SER A 139 2.78 7.47 1.20
CA SER A 139 2.33 7.53 -0.20
C SER A 139 2.84 6.37 -1.03
N ARG A 140 2.06 5.99 -2.04
CA ARG A 140 2.48 5.01 -3.07
C ARG A 140 3.38 5.66 -4.13
N THR A 141 3.31 6.98 -4.29
CA THR A 141 4.14 7.72 -5.23
C THR A 141 5.26 8.46 -4.50
N PRO A 142 6.38 8.80 -5.17
CA PRO A 142 7.37 9.70 -4.60
C PRO A 142 6.72 11.04 -4.23
N PHE A 143 7.05 11.55 -3.05
CA PHE A 143 6.56 12.83 -2.57
C PHE A 143 7.70 13.63 -1.95
N ASP A 144 7.48 14.93 -1.84
CA ASP A 144 8.31 15.84 -1.07
C ASP A 144 7.57 16.23 0.22
N LEU A 145 8.20 16.01 1.37
CA LEU A 145 7.56 16.20 2.67
C LEU A 145 7.33 17.69 2.97
N ASP A 146 8.27 18.54 2.54
CA ASP A 146 8.19 19.99 2.75
C ASP A 146 7.05 20.58 1.91
N SER A 147 6.90 20.15 0.65
CA SER A 147 5.77 20.56 -0.19
C SER A 147 4.40 20.21 0.42
N ILE A 148 4.27 19.03 1.06
CA ILE A 148 3.01 18.65 1.73
C ILE A 148 2.78 19.53 2.96
N ARG A 149 3.80 19.74 3.80
CA ARG A 149 3.75 20.66 4.94
C ARG A 149 3.31 22.05 4.53
N ASP A 150 3.92 22.59 3.46
CA ASP A 150 3.68 23.95 3.00
C ASP A 150 2.23 24.15 2.51
N VAL A 151 1.64 23.14 1.87
CA VAL A 151 0.22 23.18 1.47
C VAL A 151 -0.70 23.25 2.70
N TRP A 152 -0.44 22.43 3.73
CA TRP A 152 -1.19 22.49 5.00
C TRP A 152 -1.07 23.86 5.67
N VAL A 153 0.16 24.37 5.79
CA VAL A 153 0.42 25.69 6.37
C VAL A 153 -0.24 26.81 5.55
N ALA A 154 -0.26 26.71 4.22
CA ALA A 154 -0.89 27.70 3.36
C ALA A 154 -2.41 27.76 3.56
N VAL A 155 -3.09 26.61 3.63
CA VAL A 155 -4.54 26.55 3.88
C VAL A 155 -4.90 27.08 5.27
N LEU A 156 -4.16 26.66 6.31
CA LEU A 156 -4.35 27.17 7.67
C LEU A 156 -4.16 28.68 7.78
N ASN A 157 -3.21 29.24 7.04
CA ASN A 157 -3.00 30.69 7.01
C ASN A 157 -4.07 31.43 6.20
N ALA A 158 -4.68 30.78 5.20
CA ALA A 158 -5.77 31.34 4.42
C ALA A 158 -7.07 31.39 5.22
N SER A 159 -7.36 30.37 6.03
CA SER A 159 -8.56 30.29 6.87
C SER A 159 -8.57 31.28 8.05
N GLN A 160 -7.42 31.88 8.37
CA GLN A 160 -7.28 32.90 9.43
C GLN A 160 -7.39 34.35 8.94
N ARG A 161 -7.56 34.60 7.63
CA ARG A 161 -7.76 35.96 7.11
C ARG A 161 -9.23 36.39 7.31
N PRO A 162 -9.48 37.62 7.79
CA PRO A 162 -10.83 38.13 8.05
C PRO A 162 -11.66 38.37 6.77
#